data_AF-A0A2E5P218-F1
#
_entry.id   AF-A0A2E5P218-F1
#
_cell.length_a   1.000
_cell.length_b   1.000
_cell.length_c   1.000
_cell.angle_alpha   90.00
_cell.angle_beta   90.00
_cell.angle_gamma   90.00
#
_symmetry.space_group_name_H-M   'P 1'
#
loop_
_entity.id
_entity.type
_entity.pdbx_description
1 polymer ?
#
loop_
_entity_poly.entity_id
_entity_poly.type
_entity_poly.pdbx_seq_one_letter_code
_entity_poly.pdbx_strand_id
1 'polypeptide(L)'
;MRQLAIEFSKEDEAQVHYYEDRIKKMPVDVLKGHGVVEEADGVVKLTVDDLTFEEKANLRAMYKQKIGEFLASRGLSTWDYSLLSFDPVGESLRYEILTRDRICQLCGATKEQERLEVDHIVPRSKHGPNDPDNLQVLCAPCNRGKSNRDDTDFRS
;
A
#
# COMPACT_ATOMS: atom_id res chain seq x y z
N MET A 1 6.69 24.29 12.17
CA MET A 1 7.43 23.35 11.29
C MET A 1 6.48 22.44 10.52
N ARG A 2 5.70 21.56 11.17
CA ARG A 2 4.77 20.64 10.46
C ARG A 2 3.71 21.35 9.60
N GLN A 3 3.09 22.41 10.12
CA GLN A 3 2.11 23.20 9.36
C GLN A 3 2.71 23.75 8.06
N LEU A 4 3.93 24.30 8.13
CA LEU A 4 4.63 24.82 6.95
C LEU A 4 4.99 23.70 5.97
N ALA A 5 5.41 22.53 6.46
CA ALA A 5 5.70 21.37 5.61
C ALA A 5 4.46 20.88 4.84
N ILE A 6 3.28 20.90 5.47
CA ILE A 6 2.01 20.55 4.80
C ILE A 6 1.67 21.56 3.72
N GLU A 7 1.84 22.86 3.98
CA GLU A 7 1.58 23.89 2.97
C GLU A 7 2.56 23.79 1.79
N PHE A 8 3.87 23.62 2.05
CA PHE A 8 4.85 23.44 0.98
C PHE A 8 4.61 22.18 0.14
N SER A 9 4.16 21.08 0.77
CA SER A 9 3.82 19.83 0.10
C SER A 9 2.68 19.97 -0.93
N LYS A 10 1.79 20.97 -0.80
CA LYS A 10 0.71 21.19 -1.77
C LYS A 10 1.19 21.79 -3.09
N GLU A 11 2.30 22.52 -3.05
CA GLU A 11 2.91 23.21 -4.18
C GLU A 11 4.06 22.40 -4.80
N ASP A 12 4.33 21.20 -4.29
CA ASP A 12 5.36 20.31 -4.82
C ASP A 12 4.82 19.59 -6.08
N GLU A 13 5.18 20.12 -7.25
CA GLU A 13 4.83 19.57 -8.56
C GLU A 13 5.15 18.07 -8.72
N ALA A 14 6.26 17.59 -8.14
CA ALA A 14 6.61 16.18 -8.21
C ALA A 14 5.61 15.32 -7.41
N GLN A 15 5.18 15.83 -6.26
CA GLN A 15 4.19 15.17 -5.42
C GLN A 15 2.79 15.23 -6.04
N VAL A 16 2.42 16.35 -6.66
CA VAL A 16 1.17 16.49 -7.41
C VAL A 16 1.11 15.48 -8.55
N HIS A 17 2.14 15.41 -9.40
CA HIS A 17 2.22 14.44 -10.49
C HIS A 17 2.17 12.99 -10.00
N TYR A 18 2.84 12.67 -8.89
CA TYR A 18 2.74 11.34 -8.27
C TYR A 18 1.29 10.98 -7.91
N TYR A 19 0.56 11.90 -7.28
CA TYR A 19 -0.84 11.65 -6.93
C TYR A 19 -1.76 11.62 -8.15
N GLU A 20 -1.49 12.40 -9.19
CA GLU A 20 -2.25 12.33 -10.45
C GLU A 20 -2.21 10.93 -11.06
N ASP A 21 -1.02 10.34 -11.22
CA ASP A 21 -0.87 8.99 -11.79
C ASP A 21 -1.58 7.94 -10.92
N ARG A 22 -1.46 8.06 -9.60
CA ARG A 22 -2.13 7.14 -8.67
C ARG A 22 -3.64 7.27 -8.72
N ILE A 23 -4.18 8.48 -8.59
CA ILE A 23 -5.63 8.74 -8.54
C ILE A 23 -6.30 8.34 -9.87
N LYS A 24 -5.64 8.60 -11.00
CA LYS A 24 -6.08 8.15 -12.33
C LYS A 24 -6.25 6.63 -12.37
N LYS A 25 -5.24 5.87 -11.94
CA LYS A 25 -5.30 4.39 -11.87
C LYS A 25 -6.29 3.88 -10.83
N MET A 26 -6.39 4.54 -9.68
CA MET A 26 -7.31 4.23 -8.59
C MET A 26 -7.45 5.44 -7.64
N PRO A 27 -8.67 5.95 -7.35
CA PRO A 27 -9.96 5.30 -7.57
C PRO A 27 -10.67 5.70 -8.88
N VAL A 28 -10.15 6.64 -9.67
CA VAL A 28 -10.92 7.24 -10.78
C VAL A 28 -11.30 6.22 -11.84
N ASP A 29 -10.36 5.40 -12.33
CA ASP A 29 -10.65 4.39 -13.35
C ASP A 29 -11.76 3.41 -12.91
N VAL A 30 -11.70 2.96 -11.64
CA VAL A 30 -12.72 2.08 -11.06
C VAL A 30 -14.07 2.78 -10.94
N LEU A 31 -14.09 4.00 -10.39
CA LEU A 31 -15.32 4.77 -10.24
C LEU A 31 -15.96 5.09 -11.60
N LYS A 32 -15.15 5.35 -12.62
CA LYS A 32 -15.59 5.56 -14.01
C LYS A 32 -16.21 4.29 -14.57
N GLY A 33 -15.59 3.13 -14.36
CA GLY A 33 -16.15 1.83 -14.72
C GLY A 33 -17.50 1.52 -14.05
N HIS A 34 -17.71 2.06 -12.84
CA HIS A 34 -19.00 1.97 -12.13
C HIS A 34 -19.98 3.11 -12.45
N GLY A 35 -19.64 4.02 -13.36
CA GLY A 35 -20.51 5.13 -13.75
C GLY A 35 -20.75 6.17 -12.63
N VAL A 36 -19.85 6.26 -11.65
CA VAL A 36 -19.94 7.19 -10.50
C VAL A 36 -19.25 8.52 -10.81
N VAL A 37 -18.28 8.51 -11.74
CA VAL A 37 -17.56 9.71 -12.17
C VAL A 37 -17.44 9.78 -13.69
N GLU A 38 -17.42 11.00 -14.19
CA GLU A 38 -17.01 11.36 -15.54
C GLU A 38 -15.72 12.19 -15.47
N GLU A 39 -14.80 11.94 -16.39
CA GLU A 39 -13.55 12.69 -16.51
C GLU A 39 -13.52 13.38 -17.86
N ALA A 40 -13.40 14.71 -17.84
CA ALA A 40 -13.24 15.54 -19.03
C ALA A 40 -12.18 16.63 -18.75
N ASP A 41 -11.22 16.78 -19.66
CA ASP A 41 -10.17 17.82 -19.62
C ASP A 41 -9.41 17.91 -18.28
N GLY A 42 -9.12 16.76 -17.66
CA GLY A 42 -8.40 16.69 -16.39
C GLY A 42 -9.26 17.00 -15.15
N VAL A 43 -10.56 17.19 -15.31
CA VAL A 43 -11.51 17.40 -14.21
C VAL A 43 -12.37 16.15 -14.03
N VAL A 44 -12.37 15.61 -12.82
CA VAL A 44 -13.23 14.49 -12.42
C VAL A 44 -14.50 15.04 -11.78
N LYS A 45 -15.65 14.73 -12.36
CA LYS A 45 -16.98 15.13 -11.88
C LYS A 45 -17.77 13.91 -11.44
N LEU A 46 -18.49 14.04 -10.34
CA LEU A 46 -19.45 13.02 -9.89
C LEU A 46 -20.72 13.06 -10.75
N THR A 47 -21.22 11.89 -11.12
CA THR A 47 -22.46 11.70 -11.89
C THR A 47 -23.67 11.36 -11.02
N VAL A 48 -23.50 11.33 -9.69
CA VAL A 48 -24.57 11.01 -8.76
C VAL A 48 -25.52 12.20 -8.56
N ASP A 49 -26.75 11.88 -8.17
CA ASP A 49 -27.76 12.89 -7.84
C ASP A 49 -27.28 13.83 -6.73
N ASP A 50 -27.76 15.08 -6.80
CA ASP A 50 -27.45 16.08 -5.80
C ASP A 50 -28.13 15.74 -4.48
N LEU A 51 -27.33 15.29 -3.53
CA LEU A 51 -27.77 15.03 -2.16
C LEU A 51 -28.14 16.33 -1.45
N THR A 52 -29.14 16.25 -0.57
CA THR A 52 -29.51 17.34 0.33
C THR A 52 -28.35 17.67 1.28
N PHE A 53 -28.38 18.86 1.89
CA PHE A 53 -27.38 19.26 2.87
C PHE A 53 -27.28 18.26 4.04
N GLU A 54 -28.43 17.76 4.51
CA GLU A 54 -28.51 16.81 5.61
C GLU A 54 -27.90 15.46 5.23
N GLU A 55 -28.21 14.93 4.05
CA GLU A 55 -27.61 13.69 3.55
C GLU A 55 -26.09 13.83 3.35
N LYS A 56 -25.63 14.96 2.78
CA LYS A 56 -24.19 15.26 2.63
C LYS A 56 -23.50 15.32 3.99
N ALA A 57 -24.12 15.92 5.00
CA ALA A 57 -23.58 15.99 6.36
C ALA A 57 -23.49 14.61 7.00
N ASN A 58 -24.55 13.79 6.88
CA ASN A 58 -24.60 12.43 7.40
C ASN A 58 -23.53 11.53 6.76
N LEU A 59 -23.38 11.58 5.43
CA LEU A 59 -22.33 10.84 4.73
C LEU A 59 -20.92 11.25 5.17
N ARG A 60 -20.67 12.56 5.32
CA ARG A 60 -19.39 13.07 5.83
C ARG A 60 -19.11 12.60 7.25
N ALA A 61 -20.13 12.56 8.10
CA ALA A 61 -20.00 12.06 9.48
C ALA A 61 -19.66 10.56 9.47
N MET A 62 -20.41 9.74 8.72
CA MET A 62 -20.14 8.30 8.56
C MET A 62 -18.73 8.04 8.01
N TYR A 63 -18.30 8.81 7.00
CA TYR A 63 -16.96 8.71 6.44
C TYR A 63 -15.87 9.00 7.48
N LYS A 64 -15.99 10.10 8.22
CA LYS A 64 -15.05 10.45 9.29
C LYS A 64 -15.00 9.39 10.39
N GLN A 65 -16.17 8.85 10.78
CA GLN A 65 -16.25 7.78 11.74
C GLN A 65 -15.50 6.53 11.25
N LYS A 66 -15.75 6.09 10.01
CA LYS A 66 -15.05 4.93 9.42
C LYS A 66 -13.55 5.14 9.34
N ILE A 67 -13.09 6.34 9.00
CA ILE A 67 -11.65 6.66 9.06
C ILE A 67 -11.15 6.56 10.49
N GLY A 68 -11.87 7.13 11.46
CA GLY A 68 -11.51 7.07 12.88
C GLY A 68 -11.40 5.63 13.38
N GLU A 69 -12.38 4.78 13.06
CA GLU A 69 -12.37 3.34 13.37
C GLU A 69 -11.21 2.62 12.69
N PHE A 70 -10.96 2.91 11.40
CA PHE A 70 -9.81 2.37 10.68
C PHE A 70 -8.50 2.74 11.37
N LEU A 71 -8.30 4.01 11.68
CA LEU A 71 -7.11 4.52 12.38
C LEU A 71 -6.97 3.93 13.79
N ALA A 72 -8.07 3.80 14.55
CA ALA A 72 -8.08 3.20 15.89
C ALA A 72 -7.74 1.71 15.85
N SER A 73 -8.33 0.96 14.92
CA SER A 73 -8.07 -0.48 14.74
C SER A 73 -6.62 -0.78 14.31
N ARG A 74 -5.97 0.18 13.65
CA ARG A 74 -4.58 0.08 13.19
C ARG A 74 -3.57 0.53 14.25
N GLY A 75 -4.01 1.03 15.41
CA GLY A 75 -3.16 1.39 16.54
C GLY A 75 -2.24 2.57 16.25
N LEU A 76 -2.74 3.80 16.30
CA LEU A 76 -1.88 4.99 16.27
C LEU A 76 -1.14 5.16 17.61
N SER A 77 -0.07 4.41 17.82
CA SER A 77 1.10 5.02 18.46
C SER A 77 1.71 5.96 17.43
N THR A 78 1.24 7.20 17.43
CA THR A 78 1.93 8.41 16.94
C THR A 78 3.10 8.15 15.97
N TRP A 79 2.86 8.42 14.68
CA TRP A 79 3.89 8.52 13.62
C TRP A 79 4.43 7.22 13.02
N ASP A 80 3.60 6.21 12.84
CA ASP A 80 4.01 5.08 12.02
C ASP A 80 3.88 5.40 10.53
N TYR A 81 4.92 6.01 9.96
CA TYR A 81 5.10 6.24 8.52
C TYR A 81 5.02 4.92 7.72
N SER A 82 5.11 3.75 8.37
CA SER A 82 4.93 2.45 7.72
C SER A 82 3.52 2.24 7.14
N LEU A 83 2.50 2.88 7.71
CA LEU A 83 1.12 2.85 7.18
C LEU A 83 0.98 3.64 5.86
N LEU A 84 1.91 4.55 5.58
CA LEU A 84 1.99 5.28 4.31
C LEU A 84 2.92 4.60 3.31
N SER A 85 3.88 3.78 3.76
CA SER A 85 4.73 2.97 2.89
C SER A 85 4.02 1.70 2.43
N PHE A 86 2.91 1.88 1.71
CA PHE A 86 2.40 0.85 0.81
C PHE A 86 3.34 0.60 -0.38
N ASP A 87 4.45 1.34 -0.44
CA ASP A 87 5.44 1.25 -1.49
C ASP A 87 5.95 -0.18 -1.63
N PRO A 88 6.07 -0.66 -2.87
CA PRO A 88 6.69 -1.95 -3.14
C PRO A 88 8.12 -1.96 -2.57
N VAL A 89 8.63 -3.15 -2.24
CA VAL A 89 10.04 -3.32 -1.87
C VAL A 89 10.88 -2.75 -3.02
N GLY A 90 11.61 -1.67 -2.76
CA GLY A 90 12.41 -0.97 -3.76
C GLY A 90 13.49 -1.89 -4.36
N GLU A 91 13.92 -1.59 -5.59
CA GLU A 91 14.85 -2.45 -6.32
C GLU A 91 16.18 -2.68 -5.58
N SER A 92 16.72 -1.65 -4.94
CA SER A 92 17.96 -1.74 -4.15
C SER A 92 17.82 -2.72 -2.97
N LEU A 93 16.74 -2.59 -2.21
CA LEU A 93 16.47 -3.47 -1.07
C LEU A 93 16.15 -4.90 -1.54
N ARG A 94 15.39 -5.04 -2.63
CA ARG A 94 15.13 -6.33 -3.25
C ARG A 94 16.44 -7.03 -3.64
N TYR A 95 17.37 -6.30 -4.25
CA TYR A 95 18.68 -6.81 -4.63
C TYR A 95 19.50 -7.25 -3.41
N GLU A 96 19.50 -6.45 -2.34
CA GLU A 96 20.18 -6.77 -1.08
C GLU A 96 19.68 -8.09 -0.48
N ILE A 97 18.35 -8.25 -0.33
CA ILE A 97 17.74 -9.45 0.24
C ILE A 97 18.00 -10.69 -0.62
N LEU A 98 17.89 -10.56 -1.95
CA LEU A 98 18.24 -11.66 -2.87
C LEU A 98 19.72 -12.05 -2.79
N THR A 99 20.60 -11.08 -2.54
CA THR A 99 22.05 -11.32 -2.40
C THR A 99 22.38 -11.98 -1.06
N ARG A 100 21.64 -11.65 0.00
CA ARG A 100 21.77 -12.24 1.35
C ARG A 100 21.38 -13.71 1.35
N ASP A 101 20.18 -14.02 0.88
CA ASP A 101 19.57 -15.34 1.11
C ASP A 101 19.85 -16.34 -0.02
N ARG A 102 20.00 -15.88 -1.28
CA ARG A 102 20.37 -16.61 -2.53
C ARG A 102 19.60 -17.89 -2.89
N ILE A 103 18.88 -18.48 -1.95
CA ILE A 103 18.08 -19.71 -2.03
C ILE A 103 16.79 -19.48 -1.27
N CYS A 104 15.78 -20.29 -1.57
CA CYS A 104 14.54 -20.33 -0.79
C CYS A 104 14.86 -20.74 0.66
N GLN A 105 14.51 -19.87 1.61
CA GLN A 105 14.78 -20.09 3.03
C GLN A 105 13.93 -21.25 3.60
N LEU A 106 12.79 -21.56 2.99
CA LEU A 106 11.94 -22.69 3.41
C LEU A 106 12.40 -24.05 2.86
N CYS A 107 12.61 -24.15 1.55
CA CYS A 107 12.83 -25.45 0.88
C CYS A 107 14.24 -25.65 0.29
N GLY A 108 15.09 -24.63 0.34
CA GLY A 108 16.45 -24.68 -0.21
C GLY A 108 16.56 -24.59 -1.73
N ALA A 109 15.45 -24.39 -2.45
CA ALA A 109 15.47 -24.23 -3.91
C ALA A 109 16.37 -23.07 -4.34
N THR A 110 17.21 -23.31 -5.34
CA THR A 110 18.11 -22.32 -5.95
C THR A 110 17.43 -21.59 -7.11
N LYS A 111 18.04 -20.50 -7.59
CA LYS A 111 17.54 -19.74 -8.74
C LYS A 111 17.51 -20.54 -10.04
N GLU A 112 18.33 -21.60 -10.13
CA GLU A 112 18.37 -22.53 -11.27
C GLU A 112 17.18 -23.49 -11.27
N GLN A 113 16.60 -23.75 -10.09
CA GLN A 113 15.48 -24.67 -9.91
C GLN A 113 14.14 -23.94 -9.95
N GLU A 114 14.04 -22.78 -9.30
CA GLU A 114 12.80 -22.04 -9.16
C GLU A 114 13.02 -20.52 -9.17
N ARG A 115 11.96 -19.77 -9.53
CA ARG A 115 11.99 -18.31 -9.41
C ARG A 115 11.96 -17.89 -7.95
N LEU A 116 12.99 -17.15 -7.54
CA LEU A 116 13.11 -16.59 -6.19
C LEU A 116 12.46 -15.20 -6.09
N GLU A 117 11.74 -15.00 -4.99
CA GLU A 117 11.00 -13.80 -4.66
C GLU A 117 11.36 -13.33 -3.25
N VAL A 118 11.25 -12.02 -3.02
CA VAL A 118 11.37 -11.44 -1.68
C VAL A 118 9.97 -11.45 -1.08
N ASP A 119 9.82 -12.14 0.04
CA ASP A 119 8.60 -12.26 0.81
C ASP A 119 8.73 -11.55 2.16
N HIS A 120 7.60 -11.04 2.67
CA HIS A 120 7.51 -10.49 4.01
C HIS A 120 7.20 -11.60 5.00
N ILE A 121 8.04 -11.78 6.03
CA ILE A 121 7.82 -12.69 7.15
C ILE A 121 6.45 -12.40 7.75
N VAL A 122 6.28 -11.24 8.39
CA VAL A 122 4.96 -10.72 8.73
C VAL A 122 4.32 -10.18 7.45
N PRO A 123 3.19 -10.72 6.97
CA PRO A 123 2.58 -10.27 5.72
C PRO A 123 2.21 -8.80 5.74
N ARG A 124 2.33 -8.10 4.61
CA ARG A 124 1.90 -6.69 4.48
C ARG A 124 0.44 -6.45 4.87
N SER A 125 -0.46 -7.40 4.61
CA SER A 125 -1.86 -7.28 5.02
C SER A 125 -2.03 -7.26 6.55
N LYS A 126 -1.07 -7.83 7.27
CA LYS A 126 -0.93 -7.85 8.73
C LYS A 126 0.15 -6.86 9.22
N HIS A 127 0.41 -5.82 8.43
CA HIS A 127 1.25 -4.68 8.82
C HIS A 127 2.74 -4.99 8.99
N GLY A 128 3.25 -6.02 8.31
CA GLY A 128 4.69 -6.23 8.28
C GLY A 128 5.44 -5.12 7.51
N PRO A 129 6.53 -4.58 8.07
CA PRO A 129 7.29 -3.50 7.45
C PRO A 129 8.16 -3.99 6.28
N ASN A 130 8.66 -3.06 5.45
CA ASN A 130 9.68 -3.34 4.42
C ASN A 130 11.10 -3.38 5.02
N ASP A 131 11.28 -3.58 6.33
CA ASP A 131 12.60 -3.64 6.93
C ASP A 131 13.32 -4.94 6.53
N PRO A 132 14.66 -4.93 6.31
CA PRO A 132 15.41 -6.14 5.96
C PRO A 132 15.17 -7.33 6.88
N ASP A 133 14.90 -7.04 8.16
CA ASP A 133 14.60 -8.02 9.21
C ASP A 133 13.23 -8.67 9.05
N ASN A 134 12.29 -8.04 8.35
CA ASN A 134 10.99 -8.64 8.01
C ASN A 134 10.96 -9.25 6.60
N LEU A 135 12.08 -9.24 5.87
CA LEU A 135 12.16 -9.78 4.51
C LEU A 135 12.96 -11.08 4.47
N GLN A 136 12.50 -12.03 3.66
CA GLN A 136 13.19 -13.30 3.40
C GLN A 136 13.02 -13.71 1.93
N VAL A 137 13.90 -14.58 1.43
CA VAL A 137 13.75 -15.13 0.07
C VAL A 137 12.98 -16.44 0.08
N LEU A 138 11.90 -16.51 -0.70
CA LEU A 138 11.15 -17.75 -0.96
C LEU A 138 11.06 -18.01 -2.46
N CYS A 139 11.03 -19.28 -2.87
CA CYS A 139 10.66 -19.63 -4.23
C CYS A 139 9.15 -19.39 -4.46
N ALA A 140 8.74 -19.15 -5.70
CA ALA A 140 7.35 -18.86 -6.05
C ALA A 140 6.32 -19.88 -5.49
N PRO A 141 6.57 -21.21 -5.50
CA PRO A 141 5.68 -22.18 -4.86
C PRO A 141 5.56 -21.99 -3.33
N CYS A 142 6.68 -21.83 -2.64
CA CYS A 142 6.71 -21.63 -1.18
C CYS A 142 6.04 -20.32 -0.78
N ASN A 143 6.34 -19.23 -1.50
CA ASN A 143 5.76 -17.92 -1.26
C ASN A 143 4.21 -17.95 -1.41
N ARG A 144 3.73 -18.57 -2.49
CA ARG A 144 2.28 -18.76 -2.72
C ARG A 144 1.64 -19.66 -1.65
N GLY A 145 2.36 -20.68 -1.19
CA GLY A 145 1.92 -21.56 -0.10
C GLY A 145 1.76 -20.80 1.22
N LYS A 146 2.75 -19.99 1.60
CA LYS A 146 2.74 -19.15 2.80
C LYS A 146 1.58 -18.16 2.78
N SER A 147 1.45 -17.39 1.69
CA SER A 147 0.41 -16.35 1.56
C SER A 147 0.39 -15.44 2.80
N ASN A 148 -0.77 -14.90 3.17
CA ASN A 148 -0.96 -14.12 4.39
C ASN A 148 -1.24 -14.97 5.65
N ARG A 149 -1.00 -16.29 5.58
CA ARG A 149 -1.45 -17.26 6.60
C ARG A 149 -0.40 -17.58 7.65
N ASP A 150 0.87 -17.40 7.31
CA ASP A 150 2.02 -17.78 8.14
C ASP A 150 3.03 -16.63 8.18
N ASP A 151 3.61 -16.42 9.35
CA ASP A 151 4.60 -15.40 9.68
C ASP A 151 5.91 -15.98 10.24
N THR A 152 6.18 -17.26 9.97
CA THR A 152 7.44 -17.90 10.33
C THR A 152 8.62 -17.28 9.58
N ASP A 153 9.69 -17.00 10.33
CA ASP A 153 11.00 -16.68 9.78
C ASP A 153 11.74 -17.97 9.43
N PHE A 154 11.97 -18.20 8.13
CA PHE A 154 12.66 -19.39 7.65
C PHE A 154 14.18 -19.17 7.49
N ARG A 155 14.68 -17.96 7.79
CA ARG A 155 16.11 -17.67 7.77
C ARG A 155 16.74 -18.36 8.98
N SER A 156 17.75 -19.20 8.72
CA SER A 156 18.46 -19.97 9.76
C SER A 156 19.67 -19.23 10.31
#